data_AF-A0A970F1U7-F1
#
_entry.id   AF-A0A970F1U7-F1
#
_cell.length_a   1.000
_cell.length_b   1.000
_cell.length_c   1.000
_cell.angle_alpha   90.00
_cell.angle_beta   90.00
_cell.angle_gamma   90.00
#
_symmetry.space_group_name_H-M   'P 1'
#
loop_
_entity.id
_entity.type
_entity.pdbx_description
1 polymer ?
#
loop_
_entity_poly.entity_id
_entity_poly.type
_entity_poly.pdbx_seq_one_letter_code
_entity_poly.pdbx_strand_id
1 'polypeptide(L)'
;MDTELIFLLLVTLGVSFLVSFAATPLVKQFAQRIGAMDVPKDERRMHNIPIARIGGLAIFFGFMSGVLLFSDIDRELRGILFGSVIIVVMAMIDDLINLKAWIKLIVQIVAALVAIWHGVVIEVISNPNIFSSNPWLVLGAFSIPVTVIWIVAITNSVNYIDGLDGLAVGVSSISSISMLVIAILVSEPNVAVVMAALAGGCIGFMPYNLNPAKIFMGDTGALFIGYILATISIQGLFKFYAIMSFAVPFLILALPIFDFVFAFFRRLLAGKNPMAADRGHVHHRLIDMGLNQKQAVAIMYVLSGILGLTAVVLTASGELRAMLLIIGIIIVGGLSVKTYFSYRPDVNSRRNGIMNGKAHAMSTNTEINADANERDMLVESDHIYVQADDGIISDELKANDDASNTDVSNDRNDRGNENA
;
A
#
# COMPACT_ATOMS: atom_id res chain seq x y z
N MET A 1 -2.12 -1.56 -35.48
CA MET A 1 -1.25 -2.14 -34.45
C MET A 1 -0.66 -3.38 -35.06
N ASP A 2 0.65 -3.40 -35.29
CA ASP A 2 1.31 -4.50 -35.99
C ASP A 2 1.21 -5.76 -35.14
N THR A 3 0.68 -6.84 -35.72
CA THR A 3 0.52 -8.14 -35.05
C THR A 3 1.85 -8.68 -34.54
N GLU A 4 2.93 -8.36 -35.23
CA GLU A 4 4.31 -8.69 -34.82
C GLU A 4 4.72 -7.99 -33.52
N LEU A 5 4.41 -6.69 -33.36
CA LEU A 5 4.70 -5.96 -32.13
C LEU A 5 3.94 -6.54 -30.95
N ILE A 6 2.64 -6.86 -31.12
CA ILE A 6 1.84 -7.47 -30.04
C ILE A 6 2.44 -8.81 -29.63
N PHE A 7 2.82 -9.64 -30.60
CA PHE A 7 3.44 -10.92 -30.33
C PHE A 7 4.77 -10.76 -29.58
N LEU A 8 5.63 -9.83 -30.01
CA LEU A 8 6.88 -9.50 -29.34
C LEU A 8 6.66 -9.07 -27.89
N LEU A 9 5.67 -8.21 -27.63
CA LEU A 9 5.34 -7.74 -26.28
C LEU A 9 4.83 -8.87 -25.38
N LEU A 10 3.96 -9.75 -25.91
CA LEU A 10 3.46 -10.92 -25.18
C LEU A 10 4.59 -11.91 -24.86
N VAL A 11 5.50 -12.16 -25.81
CA VAL A 11 6.67 -13.01 -25.60
C VAL A 11 7.61 -12.39 -24.58
N THR A 12 7.89 -11.10 -24.67
CA THR A 12 8.74 -10.37 -23.69
C THR A 12 8.17 -10.49 -22.28
N LEU A 13 6.87 -10.19 -22.12
CA LEU A 13 6.17 -10.30 -20.84
C LEU A 13 6.22 -11.75 -20.33
N GLY A 14 5.95 -12.72 -21.19
CA GLY A 14 5.97 -14.14 -20.85
C GLY A 14 7.34 -14.63 -20.40
N VAL A 15 8.41 -14.27 -21.10
CA VAL A 15 9.79 -14.63 -20.73
C VAL A 15 10.18 -13.99 -19.40
N SER A 16 9.94 -12.68 -19.24
CA SER A 16 10.22 -11.99 -17.97
C SER A 16 9.43 -12.56 -16.79
N PHE A 17 8.17 -12.93 -17.03
CA PHE A 17 7.32 -13.61 -16.04
C PHE A 17 7.92 -14.96 -15.64
N LEU A 18 8.24 -15.81 -16.61
CA LEU A 18 8.74 -17.16 -16.35
C LEU A 18 10.09 -17.13 -15.64
N VAL A 19 11.00 -16.25 -16.07
CA VAL A 19 12.32 -16.10 -15.44
C VAL A 19 12.18 -15.58 -14.02
N SER A 20 11.36 -14.55 -13.77
CA SER A 20 11.13 -14.04 -12.42
C SER A 20 10.48 -15.10 -11.52
N PHE A 21 9.45 -15.79 -12.00
CA PHE A 21 8.76 -16.85 -11.27
C PHE A 21 9.69 -18.00 -10.89
N ALA A 22 10.54 -18.45 -11.83
CA ALA A 22 11.50 -19.54 -11.63
C ALA A 22 12.70 -19.12 -10.76
N ALA A 23 13.16 -17.87 -10.88
CA ALA A 23 14.26 -17.34 -10.09
C ALA A 23 13.86 -17.10 -8.62
N THR A 24 12.60 -16.77 -8.35
CA THR A 24 12.12 -16.44 -7.00
C THR A 24 12.43 -17.50 -5.93
N PRO A 25 12.16 -18.81 -6.11
CA PRO A 25 12.54 -19.82 -5.11
C PRO A 25 14.06 -19.95 -4.93
N LEU A 26 14.86 -19.74 -5.98
CA LEU A 26 16.33 -19.76 -5.90
C LEU A 26 16.84 -18.56 -5.11
N VAL A 27 16.32 -17.36 -5.42
CA VAL A 27 16.63 -16.12 -4.69
C VAL A 27 16.21 -16.24 -3.22
N LYS A 28 15.07 -16.88 -2.92
CA LYS A 28 14.66 -17.16 -1.54
C LYS A 28 15.66 -18.02 -0.80
N GLN A 29 16.13 -19.13 -1.40
CA GLN A 29 17.14 -19.99 -0.78
C GLN A 29 18.46 -19.25 -0.60
N PHE A 30 18.85 -18.44 -1.58
CA PHE A 30 20.05 -17.61 -1.51
C PHE A 30 19.98 -16.59 -0.36
N ALA A 31 18.86 -15.88 -0.24
CA ALA A 31 18.59 -14.93 0.84
C ALA A 31 18.75 -15.57 2.23
N GLN A 32 18.22 -16.78 2.39
CA GLN A 32 18.34 -17.55 3.64
C GLN A 32 19.79 -17.93 3.96
N ARG A 33 20.61 -18.24 2.93
CA ARG A 33 22.02 -18.60 3.12
C ARG A 33 22.90 -17.41 3.51
N ILE A 34 22.62 -16.24 2.94
CA ILE A 34 23.40 -15.02 3.22
C ILE A 34 22.86 -14.22 4.42
N GLY A 35 21.78 -14.70 5.04
CA GLY A 35 21.17 -14.05 6.21
C GLY A 35 20.32 -12.81 5.90
N ALA A 36 19.95 -12.59 4.63
CA ALA A 36 19.07 -11.51 4.20
C ALA A 36 17.60 -11.81 4.61
N MET A 37 17.33 -11.68 5.91
CA MET A 37 16.07 -12.09 6.54
C MET A 37 15.45 -10.92 7.31
N ASP A 38 14.20 -10.64 7.04
CA ASP A 38 13.41 -9.64 7.74
C ASP A 38 12.77 -10.26 8.99
N VAL A 39 13.46 -10.17 10.12
CA VAL A 39 13.02 -10.72 11.41
C VAL A 39 12.13 -9.70 12.14
N PRO A 40 10.88 -10.02 12.54
CA PRO A 40 10.06 -9.10 13.32
C PRO A 40 10.70 -8.80 14.68
N LYS A 41 11.26 -7.60 14.83
CA LYS A 41 11.85 -7.09 16.08
C LYS A 41 10.98 -6.02 16.76
N ASP A 42 10.02 -5.44 16.04
CA ASP A 42 9.19 -4.31 16.48
C ASP A 42 7.71 -4.51 16.11
N GLU A 43 6.78 -3.96 16.90
CA GLU A 43 5.32 -3.92 16.61
C GLU A 43 4.95 -3.16 15.31
N ARG A 44 5.94 -2.65 14.58
CA ARG A 44 5.78 -1.93 13.30
C ARG A 44 5.55 -2.88 12.13
N ARG A 45 6.09 -4.09 12.22
CA ARG A 45 6.05 -5.08 11.15
C ARG A 45 4.78 -5.91 11.30
N MET A 46 4.08 -6.15 10.19
CA MET A 46 2.79 -6.86 10.23
C MET A 46 2.93 -8.38 10.05
N HIS A 47 4.16 -8.89 9.95
CA HIS A 47 4.46 -10.31 9.89
C HIS A 47 4.93 -10.84 11.25
N ASN A 48 4.69 -12.13 11.49
CA ASN A 48 5.04 -12.79 12.76
C ASN A 48 6.19 -13.81 12.61
N ILE A 49 6.70 -13.99 11.39
CA ILE A 49 7.69 -15.02 11.03
C ILE A 49 8.82 -14.34 10.25
N PRO A 50 10.10 -14.72 10.41
CA PRO A 50 11.18 -14.23 9.55
C PRO A 50 10.92 -14.54 8.07
N ILE A 51 10.87 -13.49 7.24
CA ILE A 51 10.66 -13.60 5.79
C ILE A 51 11.94 -13.19 5.06
N ALA A 52 12.33 -13.93 4.03
CA ALA A 52 13.48 -13.58 3.19
C ALA A 52 13.28 -12.21 2.53
N ARG A 53 14.35 -11.40 2.46
CA ARG A 53 14.34 -10.03 1.94
C ARG A 53 15.46 -9.92 0.92
N ILE A 54 15.12 -9.69 -0.35
CA ILE A 54 15.93 -9.48 -1.59
C ILE A 54 15.21 -10.05 -2.82
N GLY A 55 13.89 -10.30 -2.73
CA GLY A 55 13.10 -10.85 -3.83
C GLY A 55 13.14 -10.01 -5.11
N GLY A 56 13.50 -8.72 -4.99
CA GLY A 56 13.79 -7.83 -6.12
C GLY A 56 14.81 -8.38 -7.11
N LEU A 57 15.75 -9.23 -6.68
CA LEU A 57 16.68 -9.89 -7.61
C LEU A 57 15.96 -10.76 -8.64
N ALA A 58 14.87 -11.45 -8.25
CA ALA A 58 14.09 -12.25 -9.18
C ALA A 58 13.39 -11.36 -10.24
N ILE A 59 12.84 -10.22 -9.80
CA ILE A 59 12.25 -9.22 -10.69
C ILE A 59 13.32 -8.65 -11.64
N PHE A 60 14.49 -8.31 -11.11
CA PHE A 60 15.63 -7.82 -11.90
C PHE A 60 16.07 -8.83 -12.97
N PHE A 61 16.22 -10.11 -12.64
CA PHE A 61 16.58 -11.14 -13.62
C PHE A 61 15.48 -11.32 -14.67
N GLY A 62 14.21 -11.32 -14.26
CA GLY A 62 13.07 -11.36 -15.19
C GLY A 62 13.08 -10.18 -16.15
N PHE A 63 13.21 -8.95 -15.63
CA PHE A 63 13.32 -7.74 -16.44
C PHE A 63 14.51 -7.79 -17.40
N MET A 64 15.71 -8.11 -16.89
CA MET A 64 16.94 -8.13 -17.68
C MET A 64 16.85 -9.16 -18.81
N SER A 65 16.25 -10.33 -18.56
CA SER A 65 16.04 -11.34 -19.60
C SER A 65 15.12 -10.83 -20.72
N GLY A 66 14.04 -10.13 -20.40
CA GLY A 66 13.14 -9.57 -21.41
C GLY A 66 13.80 -8.45 -22.22
N VAL A 67 14.47 -7.52 -21.53
CA VAL A 67 15.13 -6.38 -22.19
C VAL A 67 16.29 -6.83 -23.08
N LEU A 68 17.20 -7.66 -22.58
CA LEU A 68 18.38 -8.07 -23.35
C LEU A 68 18.04 -8.95 -24.56
N LEU A 69 16.92 -9.68 -24.52
CA LEU A 69 16.52 -10.57 -25.62
C LEU A 69 15.68 -9.88 -26.68
N PHE A 70 14.88 -8.88 -26.32
CA PHE A 70 13.81 -8.37 -27.18
C PHE A 70 13.84 -6.84 -27.41
N SER A 71 14.63 -6.09 -26.64
CA SER A 71 14.71 -4.63 -26.73
C SER A 71 15.93 -4.19 -27.53
N ASP A 72 15.81 -3.09 -28.26
CA ASP A 72 16.94 -2.43 -28.89
C ASP A 72 17.72 -1.60 -27.86
N ILE A 73 18.97 -1.98 -27.59
CA ILE A 73 19.81 -1.29 -26.59
C ILE A 73 20.43 -0.03 -27.20
N ASP A 74 19.62 1.03 -27.27
CA ASP A 74 20.05 2.37 -27.64
C ASP A 74 20.95 3.02 -26.57
N ARG A 75 21.34 4.29 -26.77
CA ARG A 75 22.23 4.98 -25.84
C ARG A 75 21.55 5.20 -24.50
N GLU A 76 20.32 5.70 -24.51
CA GLU A 76 19.52 5.98 -23.32
C GLU A 76 19.27 4.73 -22.48
N LEU A 77 18.75 3.66 -23.09
CA LEU A 77 18.45 2.39 -22.42
C LEU A 77 19.72 1.78 -21.80
N ARG A 78 20.87 1.89 -22.46
CA ARG A 78 22.15 1.45 -21.89
C ARG A 78 22.49 2.20 -20.59
N GLY A 79 22.27 3.51 -20.56
CA GLY A 79 22.43 4.32 -19.35
C GLY A 79 21.48 3.88 -18.23
N ILE A 80 20.22 3.59 -18.58
CA ILE A 80 19.22 3.05 -17.66
C ILE A 80 19.66 1.69 -17.12
N LEU A 81 20.14 0.78 -17.96
CA LEU A 81 20.60 -0.54 -17.52
C LEU A 81 21.81 -0.43 -16.58
N PHE A 82 22.81 0.41 -16.89
CA PHE A 82 23.94 0.63 -16.00
C PHE A 82 23.53 1.23 -14.65
N GLY A 83 22.67 2.25 -14.65
CA GLY A 83 22.17 2.81 -13.40
C GLY A 83 21.30 1.82 -12.61
N SER A 84 20.53 0.96 -13.28
CA SER A 84 19.73 -0.08 -12.63
C SER A 84 20.62 -1.10 -11.88
N VAL A 85 21.77 -1.47 -12.45
CA VAL A 85 22.75 -2.35 -11.79
C VAL A 85 23.32 -1.66 -10.55
N ILE A 86 23.66 -0.37 -10.63
CA ILE A 86 24.15 0.41 -9.49
C ILE A 86 23.10 0.42 -8.36
N ILE A 87 21.83 0.66 -8.70
CA ILE A 87 20.72 0.66 -7.75
C ILE A 87 20.54 -0.72 -7.10
N VAL A 88 20.48 -1.79 -7.89
CA VAL A 88 20.28 -3.15 -7.38
C VAL A 88 21.42 -3.58 -6.46
N VAL A 89 22.67 -3.31 -6.83
CA VAL A 89 23.83 -3.64 -5.99
C VAL A 89 23.78 -2.89 -4.66
N MET A 90 23.53 -1.59 -4.68
CA MET A 90 23.42 -0.78 -3.46
C MET A 90 22.27 -1.24 -2.58
N ALA A 91 21.11 -1.50 -3.18
CA ALA A 91 19.90 -1.89 -2.47
C ALA A 91 20.01 -3.32 -1.90
N MET A 92 20.72 -4.22 -2.57
CA MET A 92 21.05 -5.55 -2.04
C MET A 92 22.01 -5.47 -0.84
N ILE A 93 23.01 -4.58 -0.90
CA ILE A 93 23.88 -4.30 0.25
C ILE A 93 23.04 -3.72 1.39
N ASP A 94 22.12 -2.80 1.09
CA ASP A 94 21.25 -2.22 2.09
C ASP A 94 20.34 -3.24 2.79
N ASP A 95 19.73 -4.16 2.03
CA ASP A 95 18.91 -5.24 2.59
C ASP A 95 19.71 -6.16 3.53
N LEU A 96 21.05 -6.19 3.42
CA LEU A 96 21.94 -6.97 4.28
C LEU A 96 22.42 -6.22 5.53
N ILE A 97 22.85 -4.95 5.38
CA ILE A 97 23.56 -4.22 6.45
C ILE A 97 22.90 -2.90 6.88
N ASN A 98 21.75 -2.54 6.31
CA ASN A 98 20.99 -1.33 6.61
C ASN A 98 21.85 -0.04 6.54
N LEU A 99 22.06 0.44 5.32
CA LEU A 99 22.86 1.62 5.02
C LEU A 99 22.20 2.91 5.53
N LYS A 100 23.04 3.88 5.89
CA LYS A 100 22.58 5.23 6.24
C LYS A 100 21.89 5.87 5.03
N ALA A 101 20.75 6.54 5.27
CA ALA A 101 19.92 7.14 4.21
C ALA A 101 20.69 8.06 3.25
N TRP A 102 21.67 8.83 3.76
CA TRP A 102 22.48 9.72 2.90
C TRP A 102 23.41 8.97 1.93
N ILE A 103 23.86 7.76 2.29
CA ILE A 103 24.66 6.90 1.40
C ILE A 103 23.79 6.42 0.25
N LYS A 104 22.57 5.93 0.56
CA LYS A 104 21.58 5.54 -0.46
C LYS A 104 21.32 6.68 -1.43
N LEU A 105 21.11 7.89 -0.90
CA LEU A 105 20.85 9.08 -1.70
C LEU A 105 22.02 9.40 -2.66
N ILE A 106 23.27 9.37 -2.19
CA ILE A 106 24.44 9.61 -3.05
C ILE A 106 24.48 8.59 -4.19
N VAL A 107 24.29 7.29 -3.89
CA VAL A 107 24.35 6.26 -4.93
C VAL A 107 23.19 6.37 -5.92
N GLN A 108 22.00 6.74 -5.46
CA GLN A 108 20.87 7.03 -6.36
C GLN A 108 21.15 8.24 -7.27
N ILE A 109 21.78 9.30 -6.74
CA ILE A 109 22.22 10.45 -7.55
C ILE A 109 23.24 10.00 -8.60
N VAL A 110 24.22 9.16 -8.24
CA VAL A 110 25.20 8.62 -9.19
C VAL A 110 24.49 7.82 -10.29
N ALA A 111 23.56 6.93 -9.94
CA ALA A 111 22.79 6.15 -10.92
C ALA A 111 21.93 7.05 -11.84
N ALA A 112 21.36 8.14 -11.31
CA ALA A 112 20.64 9.13 -12.11
C ALA A 112 21.56 9.89 -13.06
N LEU A 113 22.75 10.30 -12.61
CA LEU A 113 23.75 10.98 -13.44
C LEU A 113 24.28 10.08 -14.56
N VAL A 114 24.41 8.78 -14.34
CA VAL A 114 24.76 7.81 -15.39
C VAL A 114 23.70 7.77 -16.49
N ALA A 115 22.41 7.76 -16.13
CA ALA A 115 21.32 7.83 -17.11
C ALA A 115 21.29 9.17 -17.86
N ILE A 116 21.47 10.29 -17.13
CA ILE A 116 21.55 11.64 -17.70
C ILE A 116 22.69 11.75 -18.72
N TRP A 117 23.87 11.23 -18.39
CA TRP A 117 25.03 11.23 -19.28
C TRP A 117 24.78 10.44 -20.60
N HIS A 118 23.85 9.49 -20.55
CA HIS A 118 23.40 8.72 -21.70
C HIS A 118 22.20 9.33 -22.44
N GLY A 119 21.68 10.49 -22.03
CA GLY A 119 20.61 11.21 -22.73
C GLY A 119 19.21 11.08 -22.13
N VAL A 120 19.10 10.51 -20.93
CA VAL A 120 17.84 10.48 -20.17
C VAL A 120 17.71 11.79 -19.40
N VAL A 121 17.16 12.82 -20.05
CA VAL A 121 17.08 14.19 -19.51
C VAL A 121 15.70 14.79 -19.74
N ILE A 122 15.16 15.46 -18.72
CA ILE A 122 13.99 16.32 -18.83
C ILE A 122 14.44 17.69 -19.33
N GLU A 123 14.23 17.97 -20.61
CA GLU A 123 14.65 19.22 -21.24
C GLU A 123 13.58 20.32 -21.16
N VAL A 124 12.32 19.91 -21.25
CA VAL A 124 11.17 20.80 -21.33
C VAL A 124 10.10 20.33 -20.35
N ILE A 125 9.40 21.28 -19.73
CA ILE A 125 8.22 21.03 -18.91
C ILE A 125 7.07 21.92 -19.35
N SER A 126 5.84 21.55 -18.99
CA SER A 126 4.68 22.42 -19.20
C SER A 126 4.86 23.73 -18.45
N ASN A 127 4.62 24.85 -19.13
CA ASN A 127 4.77 26.17 -18.55
C ASN A 127 3.69 26.38 -17.48
N PRO A 128 4.07 26.58 -16.19
CA PRO A 128 3.08 26.82 -15.14
C PRO A 128 2.37 28.17 -15.27
N ASN A 129 2.91 29.10 -16.07
CA ASN A 129 2.28 30.39 -16.33
C ASN A 129 1.18 30.25 -17.39
N ILE A 130 -0.06 30.07 -16.91
CA ILE A 130 -1.27 29.98 -17.73
C ILE A 130 -1.55 31.22 -18.60
N PHE A 131 -0.89 32.36 -18.31
CA PHE A 131 -1.01 33.60 -19.08
C PHE A 131 0.10 33.76 -20.13
N SER A 132 1.08 32.86 -20.17
CA SER A 132 2.13 32.88 -21.19
C SER A 132 1.61 32.34 -22.51
N SER A 133 2.01 32.97 -23.61
CA SER A 133 1.75 32.47 -24.97
C SER A 133 2.54 31.21 -25.29
N ASN A 134 3.60 30.90 -24.53
CA ASN A 134 4.38 29.68 -24.71
C ASN A 134 3.95 28.62 -23.70
N PRO A 135 3.34 27.50 -24.12
CA PRO A 135 2.96 26.41 -23.23
C PRO A 135 4.17 25.61 -22.71
N TRP A 136 5.40 25.90 -23.18
CA TRP A 136 6.64 25.19 -22.84
C TRP A 136 7.60 26.06 -22.05
N LEU A 137 8.21 25.46 -21.03
CA LEU A 137 9.37 26.01 -20.34
C LEU A 137 10.58 25.12 -20.62
N VAL A 138 11.54 25.65 -21.37
CA VAL A 138 12.86 25.02 -21.59
C VAL A 138 13.69 25.23 -20.33
N LEU A 139 14.15 24.14 -19.72
CA LEU A 139 14.84 24.17 -18.42
C LEU A 139 16.31 24.60 -18.52
N GLY A 140 16.97 24.33 -19.64
CA GLY A 140 18.39 24.66 -19.84
C GLY A 140 19.27 24.05 -18.74
N ALA A 141 20.01 24.89 -18.00
CA ALA A 141 20.87 24.42 -16.90
C ALA A 141 20.10 23.69 -15.79
N PHE A 142 18.81 23.95 -15.61
CA PHE A 142 17.98 23.28 -14.61
C PHE A 142 17.54 21.86 -15.00
N SER A 143 17.76 21.44 -16.25
CA SER A 143 17.40 20.09 -16.72
C SER A 143 18.06 19.00 -15.90
N ILE A 144 19.35 19.16 -15.56
CA ILE A 144 20.10 18.15 -14.79
C ILE A 144 19.55 18.04 -13.35
N PRO A 145 19.47 19.11 -12.53
CA PRO A 145 18.90 19.04 -11.20
C PRO A 145 17.47 18.50 -11.19
N VAL A 146 16.61 18.94 -12.10
CA VAL A 146 15.20 18.49 -12.18
C VAL A 146 15.14 17.00 -12.50
N THR A 147 15.95 16.53 -13.43
CA THR A 147 16.00 15.11 -13.80
C THR A 147 16.51 14.24 -12.63
N VAL A 148 17.56 14.68 -11.93
CA VAL A 148 18.06 13.96 -10.74
C VAL A 148 16.98 13.89 -9.67
N ILE A 149 16.32 15.02 -9.36
CA ILE A 149 15.24 15.07 -8.37
C ILE A 149 14.11 14.12 -8.76
N TRP A 150 13.70 14.12 -10.04
CA TRP A 150 12.68 13.22 -10.54
C TRP A 150 13.05 11.75 -10.33
N ILE A 151 14.23 11.33 -10.83
CA ILE A 151 14.68 9.93 -10.73
C ILE A 151 14.75 9.50 -9.27
N VAL A 152 15.38 10.29 -8.41
CA VAL A 152 15.54 9.98 -6.98
C VAL A 152 14.20 9.96 -6.26
N ALA A 153 13.33 10.95 -6.50
CA ALA A 153 12.03 11.03 -5.82
C ALA A 153 11.13 9.84 -6.17
N ILE A 154 11.02 9.48 -7.46
CA ILE A 154 10.23 8.33 -7.89
C ILE A 154 10.84 7.00 -7.41
N THR A 155 12.18 6.90 -7.41
CA THR A 155 12.88 5.72 -6.88
C THR A 155 12.51 5.46 -5.41
N ASN A 156 12.52 6.51 -4.58
CA ASN A 156 12.14 6.38 -3.18
C ASN A 156 10.62 6.27 -2.97
N SER A 157 9.80 6.85 -3.85
CA SER A 157 8.34 6.82 -3.69
C SER A 157 7.78 5.39 -3.78
N VAL A 158 8.32 4.56 -4.67
CA VAL A 158 7.96 3.14 -4.76
C VAL A 158 8.39 2.38 -3.51
N ASN A 159 9.57 2.69 -2.95
CA ASN A 159 10.03 2.10 -1.68
C ASN A 159 9.15 2.50 -0.49
N TYR A 160 8.57 3.69 -0.49
CA TYR A 160 7.69 4.15 0.58
C TYR A 160 6.35 3.42 0.66
N ILE A 161 5.88 2.85 -0.46
CA ILE A 161 4.62 2.08 -0.48
C ILE A 161 4.83 0.57 -0.26
N ASP A 162 6.09 0.11 -0.17
CA ASP A 162 6.45 -1.29 0.10
C ASP A 162 6.33 -1.65 1.60
N GLY A 163 5.14 -1.43 2.16
CA GLY A 163 4.84 -1.70 3.57
C GLY A 163 3.90 -2.89 3.80
N LEU A 164 3.26 -3.40 2.75
CA LEU A 164 2.31 -4.52 2.81
C LEU A 164 2.65 -5.57 1.75
N ASP A 165 2.48 -6.85 2.09
CA ASP A 165 2.56 -8.00 1.16
C ASP A 165 1.80 -7.72 -0.15
N GLY A 166 2.53 -7.75 -1.27
CA GLY A 166 1.99 -7.56 -2.61
C GLY A 166 1.80 -6.10 -3.02
N LEU A 167 1.74 -5.13 -2.10
CA LEU A 167 1.31 -3.76 -2.41
C LEU A 167 2.21 -3.08 -3.45
N ALA A 168 3.49 -2.92 -3.17
CA ALA A 168 4.39 -2.20 -4.08
C ALA A 168 4.56 -2.92 -5.42
N VAL A 169 4.68 -4.26 -5.40
CA VAL A 169 4.77 -5.07 -6.63
C VAL A 169 3.53 -4.92 -7.50
N GLY A 170 2.34 -4.98 -6.89
CA GLY A 170 1.08 -4.88 -7.62
C GLY A 170 0.79 -3.49 -8.15
N VAL A 171 1.00 -2.44 -7.35
CA VAL A 171 0.90 -1.05 -7.81
C VAL A 171 1.88 -0.81 -8.97
N SER A 172 3.11 -1.28 -8.85
CA SER A 172 4.11 -1.14 -9.90
C SER A 172 3.80 -1.96 -11.16
N SER A 173 3.17 -3.13 -11.02
CA SER A 173 2.67 -3.93 -12.15
C SER A 173 1.60 -3.15 -12.92
N ILE A 174 0.65 -2.55 -12.21
CA ILE A 174 -0.40 -1.70 -12.81
C ILE A 174 0.21 -0.48 -13.50
N SER A 175 1.17 0.20 -12.86
CA SER A 175 1.89 1.33 -13.44
C SER A 175 2.64 0.93 -14.71
N SER A 176 3.34 -0.22 -14.69
CA SER A 176 4.08 -0.75 -15.84
C SER A 176 3.17 -1.11 -17.01
N ILE A 177 2.02 -1.76 -16.74
CA ILE A 177 1.01 -2.07 -17.77
C ILE A 177 0.41 -0.78 -18.34
N SER A 178 0.13 0.22 -17.51
CA SER A 178 -0.40 1.50 -17.97
C SER A 178 0.61 2.21 -18.87
N MET A 179 1.89 2.24 -18.48
CA MET A 179 2.96 2.77 -19.33
C MET A 179 3.17 1.95 -20.60
N LEU A 180 3.06 0.63 -20.56
CA LEU A 180 3.09 -0.25 -21.74
C LEU A 180 2.00 0.14 -22.75
N VAL A 181 0.75 0.27 -22.28
CA VAL A 181 -0.38 0.66 -23.15
C VAL A 181 -0.14 2.04 -23.74
N ILE A 182 0.35 2.99 -22.94
CA ILE A 182 0.68 4.32 -23.45
C ILE A 182 1.80 4.25 -24.48
N ALA A 183 2.89 3.52 -24.20
CA ALA A 183 4.00 3.32 -25.14
C ALA A 183 3.52 2.82 -26.52
N ILE A 184 2.54 1.92 -26.54
CA ILE A 184 1.88 1.45 -27.76
C ILE A 184 1.10 2.59 -28.44
N LEU A 185 0.28 3.34 -27.69
CA LEU A 185 -0.52 4.45 -28.22
C LEU A 185 0.34 5.56 -28.82
N VAL A 186 1.52 5.77 -28.26
CA VAL A 186 2.46 6.81 -28.68
C VAL A 186 3.48 6.34 -29.72
N SER A 187 3.36 5.08 -30.17
CA SER A 187 4.24 4.45 -31.17
C SER A 187 5.71 4.39 -30.75
N GLU A 188 5.98 4.12 -29.46
CA GLU A 188 7.32 3.90 -28.90
C GLU A 188 7.54 2.41 -28.57
N PRO A 189 7.88 1.57 -29.57
CA PRO A 189 7.93 0.12 -29.41
C PRO A 189 9.00 -0.33 -28.42
N ASN A 190 10.16 0.34 -28.39
CA ASN A 190 11.25 -0.02 -27.48
C ASN A 190 10.85 0.20 -26.01
N VAL A 191 10.21 1.34 -25.71
CA VAL A 191 9.63 1.64 -24.40
C VAL A 191 8.57 0.60 -24.02
N ALA A 192 7.73 0.19 -24.98
CA ALA A 192 6.73 -0.85 -24.76
C ALA A 192 7.38 -2.18 -24.37
N VAL A 193 8.44 -2.62 -25.07
CA VAL A 193 9.18 -3.86 -24.71
C VAL A 193 9.73 -3.78 -23.28
N VAL A 194 10.37 -2.66 -22.91
CA VAL A 194 10.91 -2.48 -21.56
C VAL A 194 9.82 -2.52 -20.49
N MET A 195 8.67 -1.90 -20.72
CA MET A 195 7.53 -1.93 -19.80
C MET A 195 6.85 -3.31 -19.74
N ALA A 196 6.80 -4.04 -20.85
CA ALA A 196 6.34 -5.42 -20.88
C ALA A 196 7.26 -6.33 -20.05
N ALA A 197 8.58 -6.15 -20.16
CA ALA A 197 9.56 -6.88 -19.37
C ALA A 197 9.43 -6.57 -17.87
N LEU A 198 9.23 -5.31 -17.49
CA LEU A 198 9.03 -4.91 -16.10
C LEU A 198 7.71 -5.46 -15.53
N ALA A 199 6.62 -5.35 -16.29
CA ALA A 199 5.33 -5.92 -15.92
C ALA A 199 5.43 -7.44 -15.74
N GLY A 200 6.03 -8.15 -16.69
CA GLY A 200 6.27 -9.60 -16.62
C GLY A 200 7.09 -9.98 -15.38
N GLY A 201 8.21 -9.28 -15.13
CA GLY A 201 9.05 -9.50 -13.95
C GLY A 201 8.30 -9.34 -12.62
N CYS A 202 7.50 -8.28 -12.49
CA CYS A 202 6.69 -8.03 -11.30
C CYS A 202 5.58 -9.08 -11.11
N ILE A 203 4.82 -9.39 -12.17
CA ILE A 203 3.73 -10.37 -12.14
C ILE A 203 4.29 -11.78 -11.87
N GLY A 204 5.47 -12.12 -12.38
CA GLY A 204 6.14 -13.40 -12.12
C GLY A 204 6.56 -13.58 -10.66
N PHE A 205 6.94 -12.49 -9.99
CA PHE A 205 7.30 -12.49 -8.57
C PHE A 205 6.07 -12.51 -7.64
N MET A 206 4.97 -11.90 -8.08
CA MET A 206 3.76 -11.67 -7.29
C MET A 206 3.21 -12.90 -6.53
N PRO A 207 3.13 -14.12 -7.10
CA PRO A 207 2.63 -15.31 -6.38
C PRO A 207 3.38 -15.65 -5.08
N TYR A 208 4.64 -15.22 -4.97
CA TYR A 208 5.46 -15.42 -3.77
C TYR A 208 5.40 -14.24 -2.78
N ASN A 209 4.87 -13.09 -3.21
CA ASN A 209 4.81 -11.86 -2.41
C ASN A 209 3.40 -11.49 -1.95
N LEU A 210 2.35 -12.07 -2.55
CA LEU A 210 0.97 -11.92 -2.10
C LEU A 210 0.78 -12.43 -0.65
N ASN A 211 -0.14 -11.81 0.08
CA ASN A 211 -0.42 -12.14 1.47
C ASN A 211 -0.99 -13.56 1.65
N PRO A 212 -0.39 -14.42 2.51
CA PRO A 212 0.82 -14.20 3.30
C PRO A 212 2.12 -14.36 2.48
N ALA A 213 3.00 -13.36 2.51
CA ALA A 213 4.22 -13.35 1.69
C ALA A 213 5.21 -14.47 2.08
N LYS A 214 5.84 -15.08 1.07
CA LYS A 214 6.90 -16.09 1.22
C LYS A 214 8.30 -15.49 1.12
N ILE A 215 8.40 -14.32 0.49
CA ILE A 215 9.61 -13.51 0.29
C ILE A 215 9.18 -12.06 0.04
N PHE A 216 9.90 -11.11 0.62
CA PHE A 216 9.74 -9.68 0.37
C PHE A 216 10.65 -9.22 -0.75
N MET A 217 10.20 -8.26 -1.56
CA MET A 217 11.04 -7.72 -2.62
C MET A 217 12.23 -6.94 -2.04
N GLY A 218 12.05 -6.34 -0.86
CA GLY A 218 13.07 -5.57 -0.16
C GLY A 218 13.38 -4.25 -0.85
N ASP A 219 14.34 -3.52 -0.31
CA ASP A 219 14.83 -2.27 -0.91
C ASP A 219 15.39 -2.58 -2.31
N THR A 220 15.97 -3.78 -2.51
CA THR A 220 16.44 -4.29 -3.81
C THR A 220 15.37 -4.17 -4.90
N GLY A 221 14.15 -4.65 -4.62
CA GLY A 221 13.07 -4.61 -5.61
C GLY A 221 12.49 -3.20 -5.74
N ALA A 222 12.27 -2.52 -4.62
CA ALA A 222 11.58 -1.23 -4.60
C ALA A 222 12.35 -0.13 -5.32
N LEU A 223 13.64 0.00 -4.99
CA LEU A 223 14.48 1.01 -5.60
C LEU A 223 14.72 0.70 -7.08
N PHE A 224 14.89 -0.58 -7.44
CA PHE A 224 15.02 -1.00 -8.83
C PHE A 224 13.80 -0.62 -9.67
N ILE A 225 12.60 -1.04 -9.24
CA ILE A 225 11.36 -0.77 -9.96
C ILE A 225 11.11 0.74 -10.06
N GLY A 226 11.27 1.47 -8.95
CA GLY A 226 11.11 2.91 -8.94
C GLY A 226 12.08 3.61 -9.89
N TYR A 227 13.35 3.18 -9.94
CA TYR A 227 14.34 3.72 -10.88
C TYR A 227 13.97 3.47 -12.35
N ILE A 228 13.53 2.26 -12.70
CA ILE A 228 13.10 1.95 -14.08
C ILE A 228 11.86 2.77 -14.46
N LEU A 229 10.83 2.83 -13.60
CA LEU A 229 9.64 3.64 -13.88
C LEU A 229 9.98 5.13 -14.04
N ALA A 230 10.88 5.65 -13.21
CA ALA A 230 11.31 7.04 -13.29
C ALA A 230 12.02 7.34 -14.61
N THR A 231 13.02 6.54 -14.96
CA THR A 231 13.85 6.77 -16.15
C THR A 231 13.09 6.53 -17.45
N ILE A 232 12.28 5.48 -17.53
CA ILE A 232 11.45 5.19 -18.70
C ILE A 232 10.34 6.22 -18.87
N SER A 233 9.80 6.79 -17.78
CA SER A 233 8.84 7.89 -17.90
C SER A 233 9.45 9.09 -18.63
N ILE A 234 10.73 9.41 -18.37
CA ILE A 234 11.48 10.47 -19.07
C ILE A 234 11.61 10.15 -20.56
N GLN A 235 12.03 8.93 -20.91
CA GLN A 235 12.24 8.54 -22.30
C GLN A 235 10.92 8.52 -23.10
N GLY A 236 9.88 7.88 -22.58
CA GLY A 236 8.65 7.62 -23.33
C GLY A 236 7.59 8.72 -23.25
N LEU A 237 7.53 9.49 -22.15
CA LEU A 237 6.41 10.42 -21.90
C LEU A 237 6.82 11.89 -21.96
N PHE A 238 8.02 12.23 -21.49
CA PHE A 238 8.47 13.63 -21.49
C PHE A 238 8.98 14.13 -22.84
N LYS A 239 9.54 13.25 -23.69
CA LYS A 239 10.11 13.66 -24.99
C LYS A 239 9.08 13.93 -26.09
N PHE A 240 7.89 13.34 -26.03
CA PHE A 240 6.99 13.25 -27.20
C PHE A 240 5.70 14.09 -27.12
N TYR A 241 5.25 14.52 -25.94
CA TYR A 241 3.93 15.15 -25.79
C TYR A 241 3.97 16.57 -25.24
N ALA A 242 3.86 17.51 -26.18
CA ALA A 242 3.65 18.93 -25.94
C ALA A 242 2.25 19.24 -25.34
N ILE A 243 1.89 18.67 -24.18
CA ILE A 243 0.86 19.09 -23.18
C ILE A 243 0.66 17.92 -22.19
N MET A 244 0.75 16.67 -22.65
CA MET A 244 0.56 15.48 -21.81
C MET A 244 1.82 14.99 -21.09
N SER A 245 2.98 15.59 -21.38
CA SER A 245 4.29 15.16 -20.91
C SER A 245 4.42 15.09 -19.38
N PHE A 246 3.75 15.98 -18.63
CA PHE A 246 3.86 16.01 -17.16
C PHE A 246 2.73 15.25 -16.47
N ALA A 247 1.50 15.31 -16.99
CA ALA A 247 0.34 14.72 -16.32
C ALA A 247 0.39 13.18 -16.30
N VAL A 248 0.84 12.55 -17.38
CA VAL A 248 0.80 11.10 -17.54
C VAL A 248 1.70 10.36 -16.52
N PRO A 249 3.01 10.69 -16.38
CA PRO A 249 3.86 10.07 -15.36
C PRO A 249 3.32 10.27 -13.94
N PHE A 250 2.81 11.46 -13.65
CA PHE A 250 2.24 11.77 -12.34
C PHE A 250 0.97 10.99 -12.05
N LEU A 251 0.08 10.79 -13.03
CA LEU A 251 -1.12 9.97 -12.85
C LEU A 251 -0.76 8.51 -12.60
N ILE A 252 0.15 7.96 -13.39
CA ILE A 252 0.57 6.55 -13.28
C ILE A 252 1.25 6.26 -11.94
N LEU A 253 2.01 7.23 -11.42
CA LEU A 253 2.78 7.12 -10.19
C LEU A 253 2.14 7.92 -9.05
N ALA A 254 0.89 8.33 -9.20
CA ALA A 254 0.23 9.25 -8.27
C ALA A 254 0.18 8.68 -6.86
N LEU A 255 -0.09 7.39 -6.72
CA LEU A 255 -0.18 6.73 -5.41
C LEU A 255 1.19 6.69 -4.70
N PRO A 256 2.28 6.18 -5.32
CA PRO A 256 3.63 6.29 -4.74
C PRO A 256 4.03 7.74 -4.42
N ILE A 257 3.83 8.66 -5.37
CA ILE A 257 4.21 10.07 -5.22
C ILE A 257 3.44 10.71 -4.06
N PHE A 258 2.13 10.48 -3.97
CA PHE A 258 1.28 11.05 -2.93
C PHE A 258 1.72 10.57 -1.54
N ASP A 259 1.94 9.27 -1.36
CA ASP A 259 2.42 8.71 -0.10
C ASP A 259 3.78 9.29 0.31
N PHE A 260 4.70 9.43 -0.66
CA PHE A 260 6.01 10.01 -0.45
C PHE A 260 5.95 11.50 -0.07
N VAL A 261 5.28 12.32 -0.89
CA VAL A 261 5.16 13.77 -0.70
C VAL A 261 4.44 14.08 0.61
N PHE A 262 3.35 13.37 0.90
CA PHE A 262 2.60 13.55 2.14
C PHE A 262 3.45 13.18 3.37
N ALA A 263 4.17 12.06 3.34
CA ALA A 263 5.08 11.68 4.42
C ALA A 263 6.23 12.69 4.58
N PHE A 264 6.80 13.16 3.47
CA PHE A 264 7.89 14.14 3.44
C PHE A 264 7.47 15.45 4.12
N PHE A 265 6.37 16.07 3.69
CA PHE A 265 5.89 17.32 4.27
C PHE A 265 5.44 17.15 5.71
N ARG A 266 4.77 16.05 6.06
CA ARG A 266 4.39 15.78 7.45
C ARG A 266 5.61 15.75 8.39
N ARG A 267 6.70 15.10 7.97
CA ARG A 267 7.94 15.02 8.77
C ARG A 267 8.64 16.37 8.86
N LEU A 268 8.71 17.09 7.75
CA LEU A 268 9.31 18.43 7.69
C LEU A 268 8.59 19.40 8.63
N LEU A 269 7.24 19.42 8.59
CA LEU A 269 6.42 20.24 9.49
C LEU A 269 6.54 19.84 10.96
N ALA A 270 6.86 18.57 11.24
CA ALA A 270 7.12 18.06 12.58
C ALA A 270 8.59 18.25 13.04
N GLY A 271 9.44 18.94 12.25
CA GLY A 271 10.86 19.13 12.56
C GLY A 271 11.69 17.85 12.54
N LYS A 272 11.16 16.75 11.98
CA LYS A 272 11.84 15.46 11.89
C LYS A 272 12.58 15.34 10.56
N ASN A 273 13.62 14.51 10.52
CA ASN A 273 14.29 14.18 9.27
C ASN A 273 13.25 13.60 8.27
N PRO A 274 13.06 14.20 7.08
CA PRO A 274 12.09 13.72 6.10
C PRO A 274 12.33 12.29 5.61
N MET A 275 13.52 11.73 5.80
CA MET A 275 13.91 10.36 5.43
C MET A 275 13.87 9.35 6.60
N ALA A 276 13.46 9.76 7.81
CA ALA A 276 13.37 8.85 8.96
C ALA A 276 12.10 7.98 8.93
N ALA A 277 12.17 6.70 9.31
CA ALA A 277 11.04 5.77 9.27
C ALA A 277 9.77 6.26 10.03
N ASP A 278 8.59 6.05 9.45
CA ASP A 278 7.29 6.55 9.94
C ASP A 278 6.19 5.49 9.74
N ARG A 279 5.14 5.52 10.56
CA ARG A 279 3.95 4.66 10.43
C ARG A 279 2.79 5.32 9.70
N GLY A 280 2.84 6.62 9.38
CA GLY A 280 1.67 7.29 8.83
C GLY A 280 1.45 7.13 7.31
N HIS A 281 1.89 6.04 6.69
CA HIS A 281 1.66 5.77 5.26
C HIS A 281 0.18 5.47 4.99
N VAL A 282 -0.29 5.63 3.74
CA VAL A 282 -1.73 5.48 3.44
C VAL A 282 -2.22 4.08 3.78
N HIS A 283 -1.40 3.06 3.57
CA HIS A 283 -1.75 1.69 3.90
C HIS A 283 -1.95 1.45 5.40
N HIS A 284 -1.14 2.07 6.27
CA HIS A 284 -1.35 2.01 7.72
C HIS A 284 -2.61 2.74 8.14
N ARG A 285 -2.90 3.91 7.55
CA ARG A 285 -4.15 4.64 7.83
C ARG A 285 -5.40 3.83 7.47
N LEU A 286 -5.38 3.12 6.34
CA LEU A 286 -6.47 2.24 5.96
C LEU A 286 -6.67 1.12 6.98
N ILE A 287 -5.58 0.57 7.52
CA ILE A 287 -5.63 -0.46 8.56
C ILE A 287 -6.12 0.12 9.89
N ASP A 288 -5.65 1.31 10.28
CA ASP A 288 -6.10 2.03 11.47
C ASP A 288 -7.60 2.39 11.41
N MET A 289 -8.17 2.50 10.20
CA MET A 289 -9.62 2.65 9.97
C MET A 289 -10.40 1.33 10.09
N GLY A 290 -9.75 0.21 10.40
CA GLY A 290 -10.35 -1.10 10.62
C GLY A 290 -10.37 -2.03 9.40
N LEU A 291 -9.67 -1.69 8.31
CA LEU A 291 -9.54 -2.58 7.15
C LEU A 291 -8.46 -3.64 7.41
N ASN A 292 -8.67 -4.85 6.88
CA ASN A 292 -7.61 -5.84 6.87
C ASN A 292 -6.59 -5.56 5.75
N GLN A 293 -5.40 -6.17 5.85
CA GLN A 293 -4.31 -5.97 4.89
C GLN A 293 -4.74 -6.22 3.43
N LYS A 294 -5.50 -7.30 3.16
CA LYS A 294 -5.96 -7.64 1.81
C LYS A 294 -6.89 -6.57 1.23
N GLN A 295 -7.79 -6.03 2.06
CA GLN A 295 -8.69 -4.94 1.69
C GLN A 295 -7.92 -3.65 1.38
N ALA A 296 -6.95 -3.28 2.23
CA ALA A 296 -6.11 -2.12 1.99
C ALA A 296 -5.34 -2.24 0.66
N VAL A 297 -4.71 -3.39 0.40
CA VAL A 297 -4.00 -3.64 -0.88
C VAL A 297 -4.96 -3.58 -2.08
N ALA A 298 -6.14 -4.21 -1.98
CA ALA A 298 -7.12 -4.19 -3.06
C ALA A 298 -7.60 -2.77 -3.40
N ILE A 299 -7.85 -1.93 -2.39
CA ILE A 299 -8.22 -0.52 -2.61
C ILE A 299 -7.09 0.23 -3.33
N MET A 300 -5.84 0.03 -2.91
CA MET A 300 -4.69 0.68 -3.53
C MET A 300 -4.48 0.21 -4.98
N TYR A 301 -4.76 -1.05 -5.31
CA TYR A 301 -4.77 -1.55 -6.69
C TYR A 301 -5.86 -0.90 -7.53
N VAL A 302 -7.09 -0.80 -7.00
CA VAL A 302 -8.20 -0.15 -7.70
C VAL A 302 -7.88 1.33 -7.97
N LEU A 303 -7.36 2.06 -6.98
CA LEU A 303 -6.93 3.45 -7.14
C LEU A 303 -5.83 3.58 -8.20
N SER A 304 -4.81 2.71 -8.14
CA SER A 304 -3.73 2.70 -9.14
C SER A 304 -4.27 2.40 -10.55
N GLY A 305 -5.20 1.46 -10.67
CA GLY A 305 -5.82 1.09 -11.94
C GLY A 305 -6.67 2.22 -12.52
N ILE A 306 -7.42 2.94 -11.69
CA ILE A 306 -8.19 4.12 -12.09
C ILE A 306 -7.27 5.22 -12.60
N LEU A 307 -6.18 5.51 -11.88
CA LEU A 307 -5.25 6.57 -12.25
C LEU A 307 -4.46 6.20 -13.51
N GLY A 308 -4.03 4.94 -13.63
CA GLY A 308 -3.42 4.39 -14.83
C GLY A 308 -4.35 4.44 -16.05
N LEU A 309 -5.62 4.04 -15.90
CA LEU A 309 -6.63 4.14 -16.95
C LEU A 309 -6.89 5.59 -17.34
N THR A 310 -6.92 6.51 -16.38
CA THR A 310 -7.05 7.95 -16.63
C THR A 310 -5.89 8.45 -17.48
N ALA A 311 -4.67 8.01 -17.18
CA ALA A 311 -3.48 8.36 -17.96
C ALA A 311 -3.53 7.81 -19.40
N VAL A 312 -4.03 6.58 -19.57
CA VAL A 312 -4.28 5.98 -20.89
C VAL A 312 -5.34 6.77 -21.67
N VAL A 313 -6.47 7.12 -21.05
CA VAL A 313 -7.55 7.89 -21.68
C VAL A 313 -7.10 9.30 -22.03
N LEU A 314 -6.33 9.95 -21.15
CA LEU A 314 -5.69 11.23 -21.42
C LEU A 314 -4.88 11.15 -22.71
N THR A 315 -4.02 10.12 -22.81
CA THR A 315 -3.17 9.90 -23.98
C THR A 315 -3.95 9.58 -25.25
N ALA A 316 -4.95 8.70 -25.17
CA ALA A 316 -5.70 8.22 -26.33
C ALA A 316 -6.76 9.19 -26.85
N SER A 317 -7.33 10.01 -25.97
CA SER A 317 -8.58 10.73 -26.24
C SER A 317 -8.59 12.19 -25.80
N GLY A 318 -7.51 12.68 -25.17
CA GLY A 318 -7.37 14.06 -24.74
C GLY A 318 -7.96 14.36 -23.36
N GLU A 319 -7.70 15.58 -22.89
CA GLU A 319 -7.93 16.03 -21.51
C GLU A 319 -9.40 15.98 -21.08
N LEU A 320 -10.32 16.36 -21.97
CA LEU A 320 -11.75 16.41 -21.65
C LEU A 320 -12.28 15.02 -21.26
N ARG A 321 -11.92 13.97 -22.01
CA ARG A 321 -12.40 12.61 -21.72
C ARG A 321 -11.78 12.06 -20.43
N ALA A 322 -10.51 12.36 -20.17
CA ALA A 322 -9.86 11.99 -18.92
C ALA A 322 -10.51 12.68 -17.70
N MET A 323 -10.83 13.97 -17.82
CA MET A 323 -11.51 14.73 -16.77
C MET A 323 -12.92 14.20 -16.50
N LEU A 324 -13.69 13.91 -17.55
CA LEU A 324 -15.02 13.29 -17.43
C LEU A 324 -14.96 11.92 -16.75
N LEU A 325 -13.93 11.11 -17.04
CA LEU A 325 -13.71 9.83 -16.38
C LEU A 325 -13.44 10.00 -14.88
N ILE A 326 -12.55 10.92 -14.48
CA ILE A 326 -12.30 11.21 -13.06
C ILE A 326 -13.59 11.65 -12.36
N ILE A 327 -14.32 12.60 -12.96
CA ILE A 327 -15.58 13.11 -12.40
C ILE A 327 -16.60 11.98 -12.23
N GLY A 328 -16.76 11.15 -13.26
CA GLY A 328 -17.67 9.99 -13.21
C GLY A 328 -17.32 9.03 -12.08
N ILE A 329 -16.03 8.74 -11.88
CA ILE A 329 -15.55 7.87 -10.80
C ILE A 329 -15.80 8.48 -9.43
N ILE A 330 -15.55 9.80 -9.26
CA ILE A 330 -15.82 10.51 -8.01
C ILE A 330 -17.32 10.48 -7.67
N ILE A 331 -18.19 10.68 -8.67
CA ILE A 331 -19.65 10.63 -8.48
C ILE A 331 -20.08 9.22 -8.06
N VAL A 332 -19.65 8.19 -8.79
CA VAL A 332 -19.99 6.79 -8.48
C VAL A 332 -19.47 6.42 -7.08
N GLY A 333 -18.22 6.74 -6.77
CA GLY A 333 -17.63 6.49 -5.46
C GLY A 333 -18.39 7.20 -4.33
N GLY A 334 -18.74 8.48 -4.53
CA GLY A 334 -19.55 9.25 -3.59
C GLY A 334 -20.95 8.67 -3.37
N LEU A 335 -21.60 8.20 -4.44
CA LEU A 335 -22.90 7.53 -4.36
C LEU A 335 -22.81 6.17 -3.66
N SER A 336 -21.75 5.39 -3.91
CA SER A 336 -21.49 4.13 -3.22
C SER A 336 -21.28 4.34 -1.72
N VAL A 337 -20.55 5.38 -1.33
CA VAL A 337 -20.37 5.76 0.07
C VAL A 337 -21.71 6.19 0.68
N LYS A 338 -22.46 7.07 0.01
CA LYS A 338 -23.78 7.53 0.47
C LYS A 338 -24.74 6.36 0.68
N THR A 339 -24.85 5.45 -0.29
CA THR A 339 -25.72 4.27 -0.22
C THR A 339 -25.29 3.30 0.89
N TYR A 340 -23.98 3.08 1.07
CA TYR A 340 -23.45 2.29 2.18
C TYR A 340 -23.84 2.88 3.55
N PHE A 341 -23.70 4.19 3.72
CA PHE A 341 -24.10 4.87 4.97
C PHE A 341 -25.63 4.95 5.15
N SER A 342 -26.41 5.09 4.08
CA SER A 342 -27.88 5.04 4.13
C SER A 342 -28.44 3.64 4.42
N TYR A 343 -27.69 2.57 4.14
CA TYR A 343 -28.10 1.19 4.39
C TYR A 343 -27.61 0.63 5.73
N ARG A 344 -26.82 1.37 6.52
CA ARG A 344 -26.63 1.01 7.93
C ARG A 344 -27.91 1.34 8.69
N PRO A 345 -28.73 0.34 9.11
CA PRO A 345 -29.80 0.65 10.05
C PRO A 345 -29.15 1.22 11.30
N ASP A 346 -29.56 2.41 11.68
CA ASP A 346 -29.12 3.10 12.87
C ASP A 346 -29.09 2.12 14.06
N VAL A 347 -27.90 1.88 14.60
CA VAL A 347 -27.69 1.00 15.76
C VAL A 347 -28.45 1.55 16.98
N ASN A 348 -28.71 2.87 17.02
CA ASN A 348 -29.54 3.49 18.06
C ASN A 348 -31.02 3.17 17.89
N SER A 349 -31.52 2.96 16.67
CA SER A 349 -32.92 2.55 16.44
C SER A 349 -33.20 1.12 16.92
N ARG A 350 -32.23 0.19 16.82
CA ARG A 350 -32.34 -1.14 17.45
C ARG A 350 -32.22 -1.08 18.97
N ARG A 351 -31.35 -0.21 19.51
CA ARG A 351 -31.21 -0.02 20.96
C ARG A 351 -32.46 0.61 21.57
N ASN A 352 -33.04 1.61 20.93
CA ASN A 352 -34.30 2.23 21.35
C ASN A 352 -35.50 1.30 21.16
N GLY A 353 -35.53 0.47 20.11
CA GLY A 353 -36.55 -0.56 19.93
C GLY A 353 -36.53 -1.61 21.04
N ILE A 354 -35.34 -2.04 21.48
CA ILE A 354 -35.18 -3.00 22.60
C ILE A 354 -35.51 -2.34 23.94
N MET A 355 -35.11 -1.09 24.17
CA MET A 355 -35.42 -0.36 25.40
C MET A 355 -36.92 -0.04 25.52
N ASN A 356 -37.57 0.36 24.44
CA ASN A 356 -39.01 0.59 24.40
C ASN A 356 -39.80 -0.73 24.51
N GLY A 357 -39.34 -1.81 23.89
CA GLY A 357 -39.94 -3.13 24.05
C GLY A 357 -39.87 -3.64 25.49
N LYS A 358 -38.75 -3.41 26.18
CA LYS A 358 -38.61 -3.73 27.62
C LYS A 358 -39.47 -2.84 28.51
N ALA A 359 -39.55 -1.53 28.22
CA ALA A 359 -40.39 -0.60 28.98
C ALA A 359 -41.88 -0.94 28.83
N HIS A 360 -42.32 -1.33 27.64
CA HIS A 360 -43.72 -1.70 27.39
C HIS A 360 -44.11 -3.04 28.02
N ALA A 361 -43.21 -4.03 28.02
CA ALA A 361 -43.41 -5.28 28.77
C ALA A 361 -43.44 -5.06 30.29
N MET A 362 -42.68 -4.08 30.79
CA MET A 362 -42.66 -3.73 32.20
C MET A 362 -43.94 -2.97 32.62
N SER A 363 -44.48 -2.09 31.77
CA SER A 363 -45.76 -1.41 32.05
C SER A 363 -46.95 -2.37 32.02
N THR A 364 -47.00 -3.30 31.06
CA THR A 364 -48.08 -4.31 31.01
C THR A 364 -48.05 -5.24 32.21
N ASN A 365 -46.88 -5.69 32.67
CA ASN A 365 -46.78 -6.48 33.91
C ASN A 365 -47.16 -5.68 35.18
N THR A 366 -47.01 -4.35 35.17
CA THR A 366 -47.39 -3.50 36.29
C THR A 366 -48.91 -3.26 36.31
N GLU A 367 -49.54 -3.07 35.15
CA GLU A 367 -51.00 -2.96 35.03
C GLU A 367 -51.71 -4.27 35.36
N ILE A 368 -51.19 -5.42 34.91
CA ILE A 368 -51.75 -6.74 35.25
C ILE A 368 -51.67 -7.01 36.76
N ASN A 369 -50.55 -6.62 37.42
CA ASN A 369 -50.42 -6.77 38.87
C ASN A 369 -51.25 -5.76 39.67
N ALA A 370 -51.48 -4.56 39.14
CA ALA A 370 -52.36 -3.57 39.79
C ALA A 370 -53.84 -3.99 39.72
N ASP A 371 -54.27 -4.55 38.58
CA ASP A 371 -55.64 -5.03 38.38
C ASP A 371 -55.91 -6.34 39.16
N ALA A 372 -54.87 -7.12 39.48
CA ALA A 372 -54.95 -8.26 40.40
C ALA A 372 -55.09 -7.79 41.86
N ASN A 373 -54.34 -6.77 42.29
CA ASN A 373 -54.37 -6.27 43.66
C ASN A 373 -55.67 -5.52 44.02
N GLU A 374 -56.36 -4.91 43.04
CA GLU A 374 -57.69 -4.32 43.25
C GLU A 374 -58.82 -5.38 43.32
N ARG A 375 -58.64 -6.56 42.71
CA ARG A 375 -59.61 -7.65 42.80
C ARG A 375 -59.47 -8.48 44.07
N ASP A 376 -58.27 -8.52 44.66
CA ASP A 376 -58.02 -9.22 45.94
C ASP A 376 -58.42 -8.41 47.19
N MET A 377 -58.78 -7.13 47.05
CA MET A 377 -59.27 -6.28 48.17
C MET A 377 -60.80 -6.24 48.36
N LEU A 378 -61.58 -6.98 47.56
CA LEU A 378 -63.05 -7.00 47.66
C LEU A 378 -63.69 -8.37 47.88
N VAL A 379 -62.93 -9.40 48.24
CA VAL A 379 -63.49 -10.69 48.69
C VAL A 379 -62.64 -11.26 49.83
N GLU A 380 -62.81 -10.71 51.04
CA GLU A 380 -62.36 -11.38 52.26
C GLU A 380 -63.53 -11.46 53.26
N SER A 381 -64.44 -12.37 52.97
CA SER A 381 -65.40 -12.92 53.94
C SER A 381 -65.68 -14.38 53.57
N ASP A 382 -65.51 -15.26 54.56
CA ASP A 382 -65.82 -16.70 54.61
C ASP A 382 -64.68 -17.70 54.32
N HIS A 383 -63.98 -18.07 55.40
CA HIS A 383 -63.89 -19.44 55.97
C HIS A 383 -63.55 -20.66 55.06
N ILE A 384 -62.40 -21.33 55.33
CA ILE A 384 -62.26 -22.72 55.89
C ILE A 384 -60.92 -23.42 55.53
N TYR A 385 -60.38 -24.08 56.56
CA TYR A 385 -59.30 -25.07 56.67
C TYR A 385 -58.97 -25.99 55.47
N VAL A 386 -57.70 -26.42 55.34
CA VAL A 386 -57.19 -27.79 55.60
C VAL A 386 -55.67 -27.90 55.33
N GLN A 387 -55.06 -28.84 56.05
CA GLN A 387 -53.66 -29.14 56.36
C GLN A 387 -53.02 -30.21 55.42
N ALA A 388 -51.69 -30.36 55.52
CA ALA A 388 -50.80 -31.46 55.03
C ALA A 388 -50.20 -31.29 53.60
N ASP A 389 -49.00 -31.74 53.23
CA ASP A 389 -47.96 -32.55 53.88
C ASP A 389 -46.61 -32.40 53.10
N ASP A 390 -45.54 -32.93 53.67
CA ASP A 390 -44.11 -32.92 53.28
C ASP A 390 -43.70 -33.30 51.84
N GLY A 391 -42.49 -32.88 51.42
CA GLY A 391 -41.62 -33.75 50.59
C GLY A 391 -40.72 -33.16 49.49
N ILE A 392 -39.55 -32.66 49.89
CA ILE A 392 -38.19 -32.80 49.28
C ILE A 392 -37.89 -32.26 47.86
N ILE A 393 -36.85 -31.42 47.84
CA ILE A 393 -36.14 -30.77 46.74
C ILE A 393 -34.75 -31.42 46.56
N SER A 394 -34.32 -31.56 45.31
CA SER A 394 -32.92 -31.62 44.85
C SER A 394 -32.93 -31.16 43.39
N ASP A 395 -31.98 -30.42 42.80
CA ASP A 395 -30.74 -29.77 43.21
C ASP A 395 -30.42 -28.77 42.07
N GLU A 396 -29.33 -28.01 42.24
CA GLU A 396 -28.69 -27.08 41.27
C GLU A 396 -29.14 -25.62 41.28
N LEU A 397 -28.47 -24.81 42.09
CA LEU A 397 -27.79 -23.56 41.72
C LEU A 397 -27.42 -22.76 42.98
N LYS A 398 -26.12 -22.62 43.26
CA LYS A 398 -25.42 -21.42 43.80
C LYS A 398 -24.05 -21.84 44.33
N ALA A 399 -22.97 -21.38 43.72
CA ALA A 399 -22.36 -20.04 43.84
C ALA A 399 -21.22 -20.12 44.84
N ASN A 400 -20.01 -20.05 44.29
CA ASN A 400 -18.74 -20.05 44.99
C ASN A 400 -18.37 -18.57 45.23
N ASP A 401 -18.76 -18.05 46.38
CA ASP A 401 -18.16 -16.90 47.04
C ASP A 401 -17.69 -17.44 48.40
N ASP A 402 -16.39 -17.43 48.66
CA ASP A 402 -15.84 -16.85 49.90
C ASP A 402 -14.33 -17.06 50.10
N ALA A 403 -13.77 -16.03 50.74
CA ALA A 403 -12.65 -16.04 51.68
C ALA A 403 -11.21 -16.18 51.16
N SER A 404 -10.51 -15.05 51.12
CA SER A 404 -9.57 -14.74 52.21
C SER A 404 -8.95 -13.34 52.05
N ASN A 405 -9.31 -12.45 52.97
CA ASN A 405 -8.46 -11.34 53.38
C ASN A 405 -8.71 -11.04 54.87
N THR A 406 -7.73 -10.39 55.51
CA THR A 406 -7.59 -9.91 56.92
C THR A 406 -6.73 -10.80 57.86
N ASP A 407 -5.76 -10.31 58.63
CA ASP A 407 -5.02 -9.02 58.70
C ASP A 407 -3.92 -9.09 59.82
N VAL A 408 -2.94 -8.16 59.78
CA VAL A 408 -2.20 -7.52 60.95
C VAL A 408 -1.13 -8.37 61.71
N SER A 409 0.10 -7.95 62.11
CA SER A 409 0.86 -6.67 62.22
C SER A 409 2.36 -6.87 62.62
N ASN A 410 3.23 -5.88 62.27
CA ASN A 410 4.42 -5.27 62.97
C ASN A 410 5.50 -6.15 63.64
N ASP A 411 6.82 -5.83 63.68
CA ASP A 411 7.49 -4.54 63.91
C ASP A 411 9.03 -4.61 63.63
N ARG A 412 9.62 -3.50 63.17
CA ARG A 412 10.96 -2.88 63.47
C ARG A 412 12.35 -3.49 63.18
N ASN A 413 13.13 -2.66 62.46
CA ASN A 413 14.51 -2.15 62.67
C ASN A 413 15.72 -3.10 62.83
N ASP A 414 16.70 -3.00 61.91
CA ASP A 414 18.01 -2.31 62.09
C ASP A 414 18.79 -2.34 60.75
N ARG A 415 19.09 -1.21 60.11
CA ARG A 415 20.39 -0.48 60.06
C ARG A 415 21.62 -1.27 59.57
N GLY A 416 22.28 -0.70 58.54
CA GLY A 416 23.76 -0.63 58.52
C GLY A 416 24.48 -1.07 57.23
N ASN A 417 24.62 -0.13 56.28
CA ASN A 417 25.88 0.32 55.64
C ASN A 417 27.02 -0.67 55.31
N GLU A 418 27.46 -0.73 54.04
CA GLU A 418 28.80 -0.28 53.58
C GLU A 418 29.13 -0.66 52.11
N ASN A 419 29.50 0.37 51.33
CA ASN A 419 30.63 0.50 50.39
C ASN A 419 31.04 -0.64 49.44
N ALA A 420 30.96 -0.37 48.11
CA ALA A 420 32.09 -0.20 47.19
C ALA A 420 31.60 0.11 45.77
#